data_AF-A0A846XGW4-F1
#
_entry.id   AF-A0A846XGW4-F1
#
_cell.length_a   1.000
_cell.length_b   1.000
_cell.length_c   1.000
_cell.angle_alpha   90.00
_cell.angle_beta   90.00
_cell.angle_gamma   90.00
#
_symmetry.space_group_name_H-M   'P 1'
#
loop_
_entity.id
_entity.type
_entity.pdbx_description
1 polymer ?
#
loop_
_entity_poly.entity_id
_entity_poly.type
_entity_poly.pdbx_seq_one_letter_code
_entity_poly.pdbx_strand_id
1 'polypeptide(L)'
;MKTGAPAPLLIAVAGLSPRAGATTTTLALAHTWPGPEPALIVEAGPAGGQLADMAGADPYLGLASLARTVTPGAPIDPESLARHVQFLPGGEALLAAPPRPDPGRAVFTAELLAGPSPSWRNLGATVFADCGFLEPDSGVDSVLAAADACLVVVRADHWDPESAARRIRALTHNSRRRGIVLIGANARGEFAVALGLPLLGALPDSRARADALLHGTRPPHRRPHLLPAARAIATDLNIQLRTPAHRDRPAEPPAGATVRRNRRTRRQSAPPTIYRLEQPPAPTPHPRTPEPAVTEPTPPPPGPETPAEGGREDAGHPVEDELTGTAEPGPDTEPADSPPAPAPSEAAPALTLRVFGPTRIFWCARGTAETVEVTAQLQPRIRELLTVLALHPEGLSRAQLIDMLWGERPPERGTSTLTNTLSRLRTSLSTATGGQITGLLTDDRTHYRLSATSVRVDYWDFNAAVAERRRAEGDTDQAAAARRIAELATSELASDLTDTWVEALRESARRNALNALSWLATRNTENDPRATLGLLETTAESDPYNETVWQDILRLHARLGEYAALARTYSLLTRTLAEIGQTPSPETRQLINQLRRTTQ
;
A
#
# COMPACT_ATOMS: atom_id res chain seq x y z
N MET A 1 12.42 -13.27 -38.31
CA MET A 1 12.97 -12.43 -37.23
C MET A 1 12.06 -12.58 -36.01
N LYS A 2 12.51 -13.26 -34.95
CA LYS A 2 11.79 -13.27 -33.67
C LYS A 2 11.79 -11.85 -33.14
N THR A 3 10.63 -11.21 -33.07
CA THR A 3 10.43 -9.97 -32.30
C THR A 3 10.70 -10.32 -30.84
N GLY A 4 11.92 -10.05 -30.37
CA GLY A 4 12.32 -10.31 -28.99
C GLY A 4 11.44 -9.48 -28.06
N ALA A 5 10.79 -10.15 -27.10
CA ALA A 5 10.10 -9.45 -26.02
C ALA A 5 11.08 -8.47 -25.35
N PRO A 6 10.64 -7.25 -25.00
CA PRO A 6 11.49 -6.27 -24.35
C PRO A 6 12.00 -6.84 -23.01
N ALA A 7 13.26 -6.55 -22.70
CA ALA A 7 13.89 -7.12 -21.50
C ALA A 7 13.24 -6.53 -20.23
N PRO A 8 12.84 -7.36 -19.26
CA PRO A 8 12.28 -6.91 -17.99
C PRO A 8 13.36 -6.17 -17.18
N LEU A 9 12.95 -5.10 -16.48
CA LEU A 9 13.85 -4.24 -15.70
C LEU A 9 13.55 -4.34 -14.21
N LEU A 10 14.59 -4.30 -13.37
CA LEU A 10 14.49 -4.11 -11.93
C LEU A 10 14.99 -2.70 -11.57
N ILE A 11 14.10 -1.88 -11.02
CA ILE A 11 14.39 -0.53 -10.55
C ILE A 11 14.18 -0.51 -9.03
N ALA A 12 15.26 -0.37 -8.27
CA ALA A 12 15.17 -0.19 -6.83
C ALA A 12 15.02 1.30 -6.50
N VAL A 13 14.12 1.63 -5.57
CA VAL A 13 13.88 3.00 -5.11
C VAL A 13 14.02 3.02 -3.59
N ALA A 14 14.86 3.92 -3.08
CA ALA A 14 15.17 3.95 -1.66
C ALA A 14 15.38 5.38 -1.15
N GLY A 15 14.99 5.64 0.09
CA GLY A 15 15.07 6.94 0.73
C GLY A 15 16.33 7.08 1.58
N LEU A 16 16.93 8.28 1.56
CA LEU A 16 18.10 8.60 2.39
C LEU A 16 17.76 8.87 3.86
N SER A 17 16.48 9.09 4.18
CA SER A 17 15.98 9.30 5.55
C SER A 17 14.58 8.71 5.69
N PRO A 18 14.09 8.45 6.92
CA PRO A 18 12.69 8.16 7.15
C PRO A 18 11.81 9.25 6.53
N ARG A 19 10.72 8.85 5.88
CA ARG A 19 9.79 9.79 5.19
C ARG A 19 10.45 10.65 4.11
N ALA A 20 11.57 10.22 3.52
CA ALA A 20 12.17 10.88 2.36
C ALA A 20 11.24 10.89 1.12
N GLY A 21 10.16 10.09 1.12
CA GLY A 21 9.23 9.98 0.00
C GLY A 21 9.59 8.88 -0.99
N ALA A 22 10.34 7.85 -0.56
CA ALA A 22 10.68 6.68 -1.38
C ALA A 22 9.41 6.00 -1.93
N THR A 23 8.51 5.55 -1.06
CA THR A 23 7.24 4.91 -1.43
C THR A 23 6.40 5.72 -2.40
N THR A 24 6.20 7.02 -2.13
CA THR A 24 5.46 7.92 -3.04
C THR A 24 6.17 8.07 -4.38
N THR A 25 7.50 8.13 -4.38
CA THR A 25 8.31 8.20 -5.60
C THR A 25 8.17 6.92 -6.42
N THR A 26 8.27 5.76 -5.77
CA THR A 26 8.08 4.45 -6.39
C THR A 26 6.72 4.36 -7.07
N LEU A 27 5.65 4.73 -6.35
CA LEU A 27 4.30 4.75 -6.90
C LEU A 27 4.18 5.70 -8.08
N ALA A 28 4.69 6.93 -7.97
CA ALA A 28 4.59 7.91 -9.05
C ALA A 28 5.34 7.49 -10.31
N LEU A 29 6.50 6.83 -10.16
CA LEU A 29 7.28 6.32 -11.29
C LEU A 29 6.60 5.10 -11.94
N ALA A 30 6.06 4.19 -11.14
CA ALA A 30 5.29 3.05 -11.62
C ALA A 30 4.02 3.50 -12.38
N HIS A 31 3.26 4.44 -11.80
CA HIS A 31 2.07 5.04 -12.43
C HIS A 31 2.34 5.66 -13.80
N THR A 32 3.53 6.23 -13.96
CA THR A 32 3.90 7.00 -15.15
C THR A 32 4.90 6.27 -16.05
N TRP A 33 5.11 4.97 -15.82
CA TRP A 33 6.09 4.18 -16.54
C TRP A 33 5.74 4.12 -18.04
N PRO A 34 6.66 4.54 -18.94
CA PRO A 34 6.39 4.59 -20.37
C PRO A 34 6.87 3.34 -21.12
N GLY A 35 7.39 2.33 -20.40
CA GLY A 35 7.81 1.08 -20.99
C GLY A 35 6.62 0.29 -21.57
N PRO A 36 6.86 -0.60 -22.55
CA PRO A 36 5.82 -1.46 -23.08
C PRO A 36 5.29 -2.49 -22.07
N GLU A 37 6.05 -2.77 -21.00
CA GLU A 37 5.67 -3.68 -19.92
C GLU A 37 4.86 -2.98 -18.81
N PRO A 38 3.89 -3.66 -18.20
CA PRO A 38 3.23 -3.18 -17.00
C PRO A 38 4.23 -3.00 -15.85
N ALA A 39 3.95 -2.04 -14.97
CA ALA A 39 4.72 -1.80 -13.75
C ALA A 39 4.21 -2.69 -12.60
N LEU A 40 5.12 -3.40 -11.94
CA LEU A 40 4.87 -4.18 -10.73
C LEU A 40 5.67 -3.58 -9.58
N ILE A 41 4.99 -3.08 -8.55
CA ILE A 41 5.61 -2.59 -7.32
C ILE A 41 5.79 -3.76 -6.35
N VAL A 42 6.97 -3.84 -5.73
CA VAL A 42 7.27 -4.83 -4.69
C VAL A 42 7.73 -4.09 -3.44
N GLU A 43 7.07 -4.30 -2.31
CA GLU A 43 7.52 -3.74 -1.02
C GLU A 43 8.74 -4.52 -0.53
N ALA A 44 9.93 -4.05 -0.88
CA ALA A 44 11.19 -4.71 -0.57
C ALA A 44 11.83 -4.22 0.73
N GLY A 45 11.36 -3.10 1.29
CA GLY A 45 11.92 -2.49 2.49
C GLY A 45 11.75 -3.33 3.76
N PRO A 46 12.66 -3.19 4.74
CA PRO A 46 12.62 -3.96 5.99
C PRO A 46 11.37 -3.65 6.83
N ALA A 47 10.84 -2.43 6.76
CA ALA A 47 9.62 -2.08 7.49
C ALA A 47 8.40 -2.87 6.98
N GLY A 48 8.30 -3.09 5.66
CA GLY A 48 7.15 -3.70 4.99
C GLY A 48 5.82 -2.97 5.19
N GLY A 49 4.85 -3.21 4.31
CA GLY A 49 3.45 -2.85 4.52
C GLY A 49 3.09 -1.36 4.51
N GLN A 50 4.03 -0.46 4.20
CA GLN A 50 3.77 0.99 4.20
C GLN A 50 2.84 1.41 3.06
N LEU A 51 3.11 0.99 1.83
CA LEU A 51 2.28 1.30 0.67
C LEU A 51 0.94 0.57 0.76
N ALA A 52 0.95 -0.69 1.21
CA ALA A 52 -0.28 -1.45 1.39
C ALA A 52 -1.22 -0.79 2.42
N ASP A 53 -0.68 -0.35 3.56
CA ASP A 53 -1.43 0.39 4.58
C ASP A 53 -1.97 1.72 4.03
N MET A 54 -1.10 2.52 3.39
CA MET A 54 -1.47 3.83 2.83
C MET A 54 -2.54 3.75 1.73
N ALA A 55 -2.52 2.70 0.91
CA ALA A 55 -3.45 2.52 -0.19
C ALA A 55 -4.70 1.69 0.19
N GLY A 56 -4.80 1.21 1.42
CA GLY A 56 -5.91 0.36 1.86
C GLY A 56 -5.85 -1.08 1.34
N ALA A 57 -4.73 -1.52 0.77
CA ALA A 57 -4.50 -2.88 0.32
C ALA A 57 -4.23 -3.85 1.51
N ASP A 58 -4.35 -5.16 1.28
CA ASP A 58 -4.06 -6.19 2.30
C ASP A 58 -2.53 -6.42 2.40
N PRO A 59 -1.85 -6.04 3.49
CA PRO A 59 -0.40 -6.19 3.58
C PRO A 59 0.07 -7.66 3.63
N TYR A 60 -0.83 -8.61 3.88
CA TYR A 60 -0.51 -10.04 3.92
C TYR A 60 -0.77 -10.75 2.58
N LEU A 61 -1.49 -10.11 1.65
CA LEU A 61 -1.68 -10.59 0.28
C LEU A 61 -0.59 -10.01 -0.63
N GLY A 62 0.45 -10.81 -0.86
CA GLY A 62 1.67 -10.37 -1.54
C GLY A 62 2.81 -11.34 -1.26
N LEU A 63 3.93 -10.81 -0.80
CA LEU A 63 5.13 -11.57 -0.47
C LEU A 63 4.88 -12.66 0.58
N ALA A 64 4.08 -12.38 1.61
CA ALA A 64 3.81 -13.36 2.66
C ALA A 64 2.90 -14.50 2.19
N SER A 65 1.86 -14.20 1.40
CA SER A 65 1.01 -15.24 0.81
C SER A 65 1.77 -16.04 -0.25
N LEU A 66 2.64 -15.40 -1.02
CA LEU A 66 3.47 -16.03 -2.06
C LEU A 66 4.52 -16.97 -1.45
N ALA A 67 5.19 -16.54 -0.39
CA ALA A 67 6.19 -17.35 0.30
C ALA A 67 5.61 -18.67 0.86
N ARG A 68 4.29 -18.76 1.07
CA ARG A 68 3.60 -19.98 1.52
C ARG A 68 3.27 -20.96 0.39
N THR A 69 3.20 -20.47 -0.85
CA THR A 69 2.82 -21.28 -2.02
C THR A 69 4.00 -21.68 -2.87
N VAL A 70 5.15 -21.02 -2.70
CA VAL A 70 6.36 -21.23 -3.48
C VAL A 70 7.40 -22.02 -2.70
N THR A 71 8.02 -23.00 -3.36
CA THR A 71 9.21 -23.68 -2.84
C THR A 71 10.44 -22.79 -3.05
N PRO A 72 11.26 -22.52 -2.01
CA PRO A 72 12.51 -21.78 -2.15
C PRO A 72 13.38 -22.34 -3.28
N GLY A 73 13.96 -21.47 -4.09
CA GLY A 73 14.82 -21.81 -5.24
C GLY A 73 14.10 -22.33 -6.49
N ALA A 74 12.80 -22.61 -6.44
CA ALA A 74 12.04 -23.07 -7.60
C ALA A 74 11.53 -21.88 -8.45
N PRO A 75 11.45 -22.04 -9.79
CA PRO A 75 10.87 -21.01 -10.65
C PRO A 75 9.40 -20.77 -10.29
N ILE A 76 9.04 -19.50 -10.10
CA ILE A 76 7.67 -19.08 -9.82
C ILE A 76 6.89 -18.98 -11.12
N ASP A 77 5.78 -19.71 -11.18
CA ASP A 77 4.83 -19.63 -12.28
C ASP A 77 4.09 -18.27 -12.30
N PRO A 78 3.97 -17.60 -13.47
CA PRO A 78 3.30 -16.30 -13.59
C PRO A 78 1.83 -16.29 -13.14
N GLU A 79 1.05 -17.34 -13.42
CA GLU A 79 -0.34 -17.42 -12.99
C GLU A 79 -0.41 -17.56 -11.46
N SER A 80 0.51 -18.34 -10.88
CA SER A 80 0.63 -18.48 -9.43
C SER A 80 0.96 -17.15 -8.76
N LEU A 81 1.91 -16.38 -9.32
CA LEU A 81 2.24 -15.06 -8.80
C LEU A 81 1.05 -14.09 -8.87
N ALA A 82 0.30 -14.11 -9.98
CA ALA A 82 -0.84 -13.21 -10.19
C ALA A 82 -1.91 -13.32 -9.08
N ARG A 83 -2.07 -14.50 -8.45
CA ARG A 83 -2.99 -14.70 -7.30
C ARG A 83 -2.58 -13.93 -6.05
N HIS A 84 -1.32 -13.53 -5.97
CA HIS A 84 -0.76 -12.80 -4.83
C HIS A 84 -0.56 -11.31 -5.14
N VAL A 85 -0.85 -10.88 -6.36
CA VAL A 85 -0.75 -9.48 -6.78
C VAL A 85 -2.05 -8.73 -6.47
N GLN A 86 -1.91 -7.56 -5.89
CA GLN A 86 -2.99 -6.59 -5.69
C GLN A 86 -2.86 -5.47 -6.71
N PHE A 87 -3.96 -4.74 -6.94
CA PHE A 87 -3.93 -3.55 -7.78
C PHE A 87 -4.25 -2.33 -6.94
N LEU A 88 -3.42 -1.30 -7.06
CA LEU A 88 -3.62 -0.02 -6.41
C LEU A 88 -4.71 0.79 -7.14
N PRO A 89 -5.29 1.82 -6.50
CA PRO A 89 -6.31 2.67 -7.12
C PRO A 89 -5.89 3.30 -8.46
N GLY A 90 -4.59 3.49 -8.68
CA GLY A 90 -4.02 3.99 -9.95
C GLY A 90 -3.85 2.92 -11.04
N GLY A 91 -4.15 1.65 -10.76
CA GLY A 91 -4.04 0.52 -11.69
C GLY A 91 -2.70 -0.22 -11.65
N GLU A 92 -1.75 0.19 -10.79
CA GLU A 92 -0.44 -0.45 -10.65
C GLU A 92 -0.56 -1.77 -9.89
N ALA A 93 0.17 -2.77 -10.35
CA ALA A 93 0.28 -4.04 -9.65
C ALA A 93 1.19 -3.88 -8.41
N LEU A 94 0.83 -4.53 -7.31
CA LEU A 94 1.52 -4.50 -6.02
C LEU A 94 1.70 -5.91 -5.45
N LEU A 95 2.92 -6.25 -5.08
CA LEU A 95 3.24 -7.32 -4.13
C LEU A 95 3.55 -6.68 -2.78
N ALA A 96 2.55 -6.70 -1.90
CA ALA A 96 2.66 -6.15 -0.56
C ALA A 96 3.55 -7.01 0.35
N ALA A 97 4.19 -6.36 1.32
CA ALA A 97 4.87 -6.97 2.43
C ALA A 97 4.03 -6.78 3.71
N PRO A 98 4.02 -7.74 4.64
CA PRO A 98 3.47 -7.50 5.96
C PRO A 98 4.13 -6.32 6.67
N PRO A 99 3.43 -5.59 7.55
CA PRO A 99 4.08 -4.64 8.43
C PRO A 99 5.06 -5.37 9.37
N ARG A 100 6.09 -4.65 9.80
CA ARG A 100 7.19 -5.07 10.69
C ARG A 100 8.33 -5.82 9.96
N PRO A 101 9.57 -5.71 10.45
CA PRO A 101 10.69 -6.50 9.96
C PRO A 101 10.50 -7.99 10.20
N ASP A 102 10.73 -8.78 9.16
CA ASP A 102 10.79 -10.24 9.21
C ASP A 102 12.02 -10.71 8.43
N PRO A 103 13.03 -11.34 9.08
CA PRO A 103 14.22 -11.85 8.42
C PRO A 103 13.90 -12.91 7.35
N GLY A 104 12.89 -13.76 7.57
CA GLY A 104 12.48 -14.78 6.61
C GLY A 104 11.96 -14.17 5.32
N ARG A 105 11.10 -13.16 5.44
CA ARG A 105 10.65 -12.34 4.30
C ARG A 105 11.80 -11.63 3.61
N ALA A 106 12.73 -11.02 4.34
CA ALA A 106 13.86 -10.30 3.73
C ALA A 106 14.71 -11.22 2.83
N VAL A 107 14.98 -12.44 3.31
CA VAL A 107 15.67 -13.49 2.53
C VAL A 107 14.84 -13.87 1.31
N PHE A 108 13.54 -14.15 1.47
CA PHE A 108 12.67 -14.51 0.37
C PHE A 108 12.57 -13.41 -0.69
N THR A 109 12.43 -12.14 -0.29
CA THR A 109 12.38 -10.99 -1.20
C THR A 109 13.70 -10.81 -1.94
N ALA A 110 14.84 -10.96 -1.25
CA ALA A 110 16.15 -10.93 -1.88
C ALA A 110 16.31 -12.08 -2.87
N GLU A 111 15.87 -13.28 -2.55
CA GLU A 111 15.91 -14.43 -3.46
C GLU A 111 15.00 -14.21 -4.68
N LEU A 112 13.78 -13.71 -4.45
CA LEU A 112 12.84 -13.35 -5.50
C LEU A 112 13.46 -12.36 -6.47
N LEU A 113 13.94 -11.21 -5.97
CA LEU A 113 14.36 -10.07 -6.78
C LEU A 113 15.80 -10.19 -7.31
N ALA A 114 16.71 -10.72 -6.49
CA ALA A 114 18.16 -10.72 -6.69
C ALA A 114 18.79 -12.12 -6.72
N GLY A 115 18.00 -13.19 -6.63
CA GLY A 115 18.49 -14.57 -6.71
C GLY A 115 19.12 -14.92 -8.07
N PRO A 116 19.83 -16.07 -8.16
CA PRO A 116 20.53 -16.50 -9.37
C PRO A 116 19.61 -16.81 -10.55
N SER A 117 18.32 -17.06 -10.29
CA SER A 117 17.27 -17.26 -11.30
C SER A 117 16.03 -16.46 -10.91
N PRO A 118 16.04 -15.12 -11.12
CA PRO A 118 14.96 -14.27 -10.69
C PRO A 118 13.70 -14.56 -11.51
N SER A 119 12.78 -15.29 -10.90
CA SER A 119 11.57 -15.81 -11.55
C SER A 119 10.67 -14.69 -12.08
N TRP A 120 10.75 -13.51 -11.47
CA TRP A 120 10.00 -12.32 -11.88
C TRP A 120 10.33 -11.86 -13.32
N ARG A 121 11.51 -12.20 -13.86
CA ARG A 121 11.87 -11.82 -15.23
C ARG A 121 10.97 -12.45 -16.28
N ASN A 122 10.34 -13.58 -15.97
CA ASN A 122 9.42 -14.25 -16.90
C ASN A 122 8.01 -13.65 -16.90
N LEU A 123 7.73 -12.66 -16.03
CA LEU A 123 6.41 -12.03 -15.90
C LEU A 123 6.10 -11.02 -17.00
N GLY A 124 7.12 -10.58 -17.75
CA GLY A 124 6.95 -9.52 -18.74
C GLY A 124 6.57 -8.16 -18.12
N ALA A 125 7.01 -7.89 -16.89
CA ALA A 125 6.77 -6.64 -16.15
C ALA A 125 8.09 -5.90 -15.85
N THR A 126 8.01 -4.57 -15.70
CA THR A 126 9.07 -3.79 -15.04
C THR A 126 8.80 -3.78 -13.54
N VAL A 127 9.77 -4.25 -12.76
CA VAL A 127 9.67 -4.30 -11.31
C VAL A 127 10.24 -3.04 -10.67
N PHE A 128 9.43 -2.40 -9.83
CA PHE A 128 9.79 -1.31 -8.96
C PHE A 128 9.88 -1.80 -7.52
N ALA A 129 11.10 -2.03 -7.02
CA ALA A 129 11.32 -2.42 -5.64
C ALA A 129 11.32 -1.19 -4.73
N ASP A 130 10.29 -1.04 -3.89
CA ASP A 130 10.25 -0.03 -2.83
C ASP A 130 11.08 -0.52 -1.64
N CYS A 131 12.33 -0.08 -1.56
CA CYS A 131 13.24 -0.46 -0.49
C CYS A 131 13.03 0.36 0.79
N GLY A 132 12.13 1.36 0.78
CA GLY A 132 11.91 2.23 1.92
C GLY A 132 13.16 3.02 2.33
N PHE A 133 13.38 3.19 3.64
CA PHE A 133 14.55 3.88 4.18
C PHE A 133 15.78 2.96 4.22
N LEU A 134 16.92 3.47 3.75
CA LEU A 134 18.20 2.73 3.74
C LEU A 134 18.90 2.77 5.11
N GLU A 135 18.68 1.71 5.89
CA GLU A 135 19.50 1.40 7.06
C GLU A 135 20.68 0.49 6.66
N PRO A 136 21.85 0.61 7.31
CA PRO A 136 22.92 -0.38 7.17
C PRO A 136 22.38 -1.79 7.54
N ASP A 137 22.82 -2.83 6.83
CA ASP A 137 22.45 -4.23 7.09
C ASP A 137 20.95 -4.57 6.96
N SER A 138 20.17 -3.72 6.28
CA SER A 138 18.72 -3.85 6.13
C SER A 138 18.23 -4.96 5.17
N GLY A 139 19.13 -5.81 4.69
CA GLY A 139 18.83 -6.94 3.80
C GLY A 139 18.46 -6.55 2.36
N VAL A 140 18.33 -5.26 2.05
CA VAL A 140 18.04 -4.77 0.68
C VAL A 140 19.29 -4.59 -0.18
N ASP A 141 20.49 -4.69 0.37
CA ASP A 141 21.76 -4.48 -0.36
C ASP A 141 21.90 -5.38 -1.59
N SER A 142 21.43 -6.64 -1.47
CA SER A 142 21.39 -7.58 -2.59
C SER A 142 20.45 -7.11 -3.71
N VAL A 143 19.30 -6.56 -3.35
CA VAL A 143 18.32 -5.96 -4.28
C VAL A 143 18.92 -4.73 -4.95
N LEU A 144 19.56 -3.84 -4.19
CA LEU A 144 20.23 -2.64 -4.72
C LEU A 144 21.39 -2.97 -5.67
N ALA A 145 22.13 -4.05 -5.40
CA ALA A 145 23.22 -4.52 -6.24
C ALA A 145 22.74 -5.22 -7.53
N ALA A 146 21.63 -5.96 -7.44
CA ALA A 146 21.04 -6.68 -8.58
C ALA A 146 20.24 -5.77 -9.52
N ALA A 147 19.70 -4.66 -9.02
CA ALA A 147 18.88 -3.72 -9.78
C ALA A 147 19.61 -3.14 -11.00
N ASP A 148 18.87 -2.97 -12.09
CA ASP A 148 19.36 -2.30 -13.31
C ASP A 148 19.55 -0.79 -13.08
N ALA A 149 18.77 -0.21 -12.17
CA ALA A 149 18.99 1.11 -11.59
C ALA A 149 18.59 1.15 -10.11
N CYS A 150 19.40 1.85 -9.31
CA CYS A 150 19.10 2.22 -7.92
C CYS A 150 18.83 3.72 -7.85
N LEU A 151 17.60 4.11 -7.50
CA LEU A 151 17.19 5.49 -7.32
C LEU A 151 17.22 5.86 -5.83
N VAL A 152 17.97 6.90 -5.49
CA VAL A 152 18.03 7.43 -4.14
C VAL A 152 17.21 8.71 -4.04
N VAL A 153 16.20 8.69 -3.18
CA VAL A 153 15.28 9.80 -2.93
C VAL A 153 15.80 10.63 -1.77
N VAL A 154 16.01 11.92 -2.03
CA VAL A 154 16.60 12.86 -1.07
C VAL A 154 15.66 14.03 -0.86
N ARG A 155 15.28 14.26 0.39
CA ARG A 155 14.61 15.48 0.85
C ARG A 155 15.65 16.53 1.18
N ALA A 156 15.72 17.57 0.36
CA ALA A 156 16.77 18.59 0.44
C ALA A 156 16.71 19.42 1.74
N ASP A 157 15.54 19.50 2.37
CA ASP A 157 15.31 20.16 3.65
C ASP A 157 15.85 19.39 4.86
N HIS A 158 16.16 18.10 4.70
CA HIS A 158 16.56 17.22 5.81
C HIS A 158 18.05 16.91 5.86
N TRP A 159 18.84 17.37 4.90
CA TRP A 159 20.24 16.98 4.76
C TRP A 159 21.15 18.16 4.44
N ASP A 160 22.37 18.07 4.94
CA ASP A 160 23.51 18.78 4.38
C ASP A 160 23.93 18.10 3.05
N PRO A 161 24.16 18.84 1.94
CA PRO A 161 24.49 18.27 0.64
C PRO A 161 25.73 17.36 0.65
N GLU A 162 26.81 17.74 1.33
CA GLU A 162 28.04 16.95 1.36
C GLU A 162 27.84 15.63 2.12
N SER A 163 27.14 15.71 3.24
CA SER A 163 26.77 14.55 4.06
C SER A 163 25.83 13.61 3.32
N ALA A 164 24.88 14.15 2.55
CA ALA A 164 24.02 13.36 1.67
C ALA A 164 24.83 12.66 0.59
N ALA A 165 25.74 13.36 -0.08
CA ALA A 165 26.59 12.79 -1.13
C ALA A 165 27.46 11.63 -0.60
N ARG A 166 28.06 11.80 0.59
CA ARG A 166 28.87 10.76 1.25
C ARG A 166 28.02 9.54 1.57
N ARG A 167 26.83 9.73 2.12
CA ARG A 167 25.91 8.65 2.48
C ARG A 167 25.38 7.91 1.26
N ILE A 168 25.01 8.62 0.18
CA ILE A 168 24.58 8.02 -1.09
C ILE A 168 25.67 7.12 -1.66
N ARG A 169 26.92 7.61 -1.75
CA ARG A 169 28.05 6.83 -2.28
C ARG A 169 28.30 5.55 -1.49
N ALA A 170 28.21 5.62 -0.16
CA ALA A 170 28.39 4.46 0.71
C ALA A 170 27.29 3.40 0.48
N LEU A 171 26.03 3.83 0.40
CA LEU A 171 24.89 2.92 0.26
C LEU A 171 24.76 2.30 -1.12
N THR A 172 25.13 3.03 -2.19
CA THR A 172 25.00 2.55 -3.57
C THR A 172 26.32 2.05 -4.16
N HIS A 173 27.30 1.68 -3.32
CA HIS A 173 28.65 1.32 -3.80
C HIS A 173 28.64 0.08 -4.72
N ASN A 174 27.74 -0.88 -4.47
CA ASN A 174 27.58 -2.11 -5.27
C ASN A 174 26.51 -1.99 -6.37
N SER A 175 25.79 -0.86 -6.47
CA SER A 175 24.72 -0.70 -7.45
C SER A 175 25.28 -0.49 -8.86
N ARG A 176 24.73 -1.19 -9.85
CA ARG A 176 25.19 -1.09 -11.25
C ARG A 176 25.07 0.31 -11.83
N ARG A 177 23.96 0.98 -11.52
CA ARG A 177 23.64 2.33 -11.97
C ARG A 177 22.91 3.05 -10.84
N ARG A 178 23.33 4.27 -10.51
CA ARG A 178 22.65 5.12 -9.53
C ARG A 178 21.97 6.31 -10.20
N GLY A 179 20.79 6.68 -9.70
CA GLY A 179 20.10 7.92 -10.03
C GLY A 179 19.64 8.61 -8.74
N ILE A 180 19.61 9.94 -8.74
CA ILE A 180 19.19 10.72 -7.56
C ILE A 180 17.92 11.50 -7.89
N VAL A 181 16.92 11.39 -7.02
CA VAL A 181 15.66 12.12 -7.14
C VAL A 181 15.52 13.06 -5.94
N LEU A 182 15.41 14.36 -6.19
CA LEU A 182 15.19 15.35 -5.13
C LEU A 182 13.71 15.56 -4.88
N ILE A 183 13.31 15.70 -3.62
CA ILE A 183 11.97 16.14 -3.22
C ILE A 183 12.03 17.59 -2.73
N GLY A 184 11.11 18.43 -3.19
CA GLY A 184 10.94 19.81 -2.68
C GLY A 184 11.97 20.83 -3.15
N ALA A 185 13.07 20.40 -3.77
CA ALA A 185 14.10 21.28 -4.33
C ALA A 185 14.07 21.31 -5.87
N ASN A 186 14.59 22.40 -6.44
CA ASN A 186 14.86 22.47 -7.88
C ASN A 186 16.12 21.64 -8.19
N ALA A 187 16.08 20.83 -9.26
CA ALA A 187 17.23 20.07 -9.76
C ALA A 187 18.43 20.97 -10.17
N ARG A 188 18.24 22.29 -10.27
CA ARG A 188 19.29 23.30 -10.50
C ARG A 188 19.50 24.25 -9.32
N GLY A 189 18.96 23.93 -8.14
CA GLY A 189 19.11 24.74 -6.94
C GLY A 189 20.48 24.59 -6.27
N GLU A 190 20.75 25.42 -5.27
CA GLU A 190 22.02 25.41 -4.51
C GLU A 190 22.33 24.04 -3.91
N PHE A 191 21.31 23.36 -3.35
CA PHE A 191 21.45 21.99 -2.84
C PHE A 191 21.94 21.01 -3.92
N ALA A 192 21.37 21.08 -5.12
CA ALA A 192 21.73 20.20 -6.23
C ALA A 192 23.19 20.41 -6.68
N VAL A 193 23.62 21.67 -6.72
CA VAL A 193 25.00 22.04 -7.06
C VAL A 193 25.96 21.54 -5.98
N ALA A 194 25.64 21.76 -4.71
CA ALA A 194 26.46 21.36 -3.57
C ALA A 194 26.51 19.83 -3.37
N LEU A 195 25.46 19.10 -3.75
CA LEU A 195 25.43 17.63 -3.69
C LEU A 195 26.51 16.99 -4.59
N GLY A 196 26.88 17.66 -5.68
CA GLY A 196 27.98 17.24 -6.56
C GLY A 196 27.79 15.86 -7.20
N LEU A 197 26.54 15.39 -7.29
CA LEU A 197 26.17 14.11 -7.91
C LEU A 197 25.10 14.35 -9.00
N PRO A 198 25.12 13.59 -10.12
CA PRO A 198 24.12 13.76 -11.18
C PRO A 198 22.70 13.44 -10.70
N LEU A 199 21.77 14.36 -10.96
CA LEU A 199 20.37 14.23 -10.58
C LEU A 199 19.54 13.68 -11.73
N LEU A 200 18.80 12.60 -11.51
CA LEU A 200 17.84 12.10 -12.49
C LEU A 200 16.63 13.05 -12.62
N GLY A 201 16.26 13.73 -11.54
CA GLY A 201 15.23 14.75 -11.57
C GLY A 201 14.81 15.23 -10.19
N ALA A 202 13.73 16.01 -10.16
CA ALA A 202 13.12 16.49 -8.93
C ALA A 202 11.60 16.36 -8.96
N LEU A 203 11.01 15.99 -7.83
CA LEU A 203 9.57 15.93 -7.59
C LEU A 203 9.14 17.03 -6.62
N PRO A 204 7.94 17.61 -6.80
CA PRO A 204 7.43 18.63 -5.89
C PRO A 204 7.09 18.03 -4.52
N ASP A 205 7.36 18.77 -3.43
CA ASP A 205 6.85 18.41 -2.10
C ASP A 205 5.38 18.85 -1.99
N SER A 206 4.46 17.88 -2.13
CA SER A 206 3.03 18.16 -2.09
C SER A 206 2.26 16.96 -1.54
N ARG A 207 1.98 17.00 -0.24
CA ARG A 207 1.20 15.96 0.46
C ARG A 207 -0.16 15.70 -0.18
N ALA A 208 -0.94 16.74 -0.46
CA ALA A 208 -2.26 16.60 -1.08
C ALA A 208 -2.22 15.89 -2.46
N ARG A 209 -1.10 15.99 -3.20
CA ARG A 209 -0.93 15.29 -4.48
C ARG A 209 -0.43 13.87 -4.32
N ALA A 210 0.41 13.62 -3.31
CA ALA A 210 0.78 12.26 -2.92
C ALA A 210 -0.47 11.48 -2.47
N ASP A 211 -1.32 12.08 -1.63
CA ASP A 211 -2.60 11.51 -1.20
C ASP A 211 -3.52 11.28 -2.39
N ALA A 212 -3.60 12.23 -3.33
CA ALA A 212 -4.41 12.07 -4.54
C ALA A 212 -3.94 10.90 -5.41
N LEU A 213 -2.63 10.70 -5.55
CA LEU A 213 -2.04 9.56 -6.26
C LEU A 213 -2.33 8.24 -5.54
N LEU A 214 -2.16 8.19 -4.22
CA LEU A 214 -2.39 6.99 -3.41
C LEU A 214 -3.83 6.51 -3.48
N HIS A 215 -4.79 7.44 -3.44
CA HIS A 215 -6.22 7.12 -3.42
C HIS A 215 -6.88 7.16 -4.81
N GLY A 216 -6.10 7.36 -5.88
CA GLY A 216 -6.63 7.45 -7.26
C GLY A 216 -7.61 8.62 -7.46
N THR A 217 -7.50 9.69 -6.69
CA THR A 217 -8.41 10.84 -6.75
C THR A 217 -7.87 11.97 -7.65
N ARG A 218 -8.76 12.81 -8.18
CA ARG A 218 -8.34 13.96 -9.01
C ARG A 218 -7.58 14.97 -8.13
N PRO A 219 -6.36 15.38 -8.51
CA PRO A 219 -5.59 16.29 -7.69
C PRO A 219 -6.15 17.72 -7.73
N PRO A 220 -5.96 18.53 -6.67
CA PRO A 220 -6.46 19.91 -6.63
C PRO A 220 -5.90 20.79 -7.77
N HIS A 221 -6.71 21.72 -8.27
CA HIS A 221 -6.39 22.63 -9.39
C HIS A 221 -5.39 23.74 -9.01
N ARG A 222 -4.12 23.45 -8.67
CA ARG A 222 -2.99 24.44 -8.63
C ARG A 222 -1.60 23.80 -8.78
N ARG A 223 -0.74 24.32 -9.68
CA ARG A 223 0.68 23.88 -9.87
C ARG A 223 1.49 23.85 -8.56
N PRO A 224 2.58 23.05 -8.42
CA PRO A 224 3.23 22.17 -9.41
C PRO A 224 2.72 20.71 -9.42
N HIS A 225 2.79 20.04 -10.58
CA HIS A 225 2.18 18.72 -10.81
C HIS A 225 3.19 17.58 -10.62
N LEU A 226 2.87 16.64 -9.72
CA LEU A 226 3.67 15.45 -9.39
C LEU A 226 3.84 14.51 -10.59
N LEU A 227 2.75 14.12 -11.26
CA LEU A 227 2.78 13.10 -12.32
C LEU A 227 3.56 13.52 -13.57
N PRO A 228 3.48 14.76 -14.09
CA PRO A 228 4.34 15.18 -15.19
C PRO A 228 5.84 15.13 -14.85
N ALA A 229 6.22 15.47 -13.61
CA ALA A 229 7.61 15.37 -13.17
C ALA A 229 8.07 13.91 -13.06
N ALA A 230 7.24 13.05 -12.46
CA ALA A 230 7.50 11.61 -12.39
C ALA A 230 7.59 10.97 -13.79
N ARG A 231 6.70 11.35 -14.71
CA ARG A 231 6.74 10.86 -16.11
C ARG A 231 8.03 11.23 -16.82
N ALA A 232 8.54 12.45 -16.61
CA ALA A 232 9.83 12.86 -17.18
C ALA A 232 10.96 11.97 -16.67
N ILE A 233 11.03 11.76 -15.35
CA ILE A 233 12.02 10.88 -14.70
C ILE A 233 11.90 9.44 -15.22
N ALA A 234 10.68 8.89 -15.27
CA ALA A 234 10.42 7.53 -15.75
C ALA A 234 10.79 7.34 -17.23
N THR A 235 10.54 8.36 -18.06
CA THR A 235 10.93 8.37 -19.49
C THR A 235 12.44 8.36 -19.66
N ASP A 236 13.14 9.24 -18.94
CA ASP A 236 14.60 9.30 -18.99
C ASP A 236 15.22 8.00 -18.49
N LEU A 237 14.67 7.42 -17.42
CA LEU A 237 15.10 6.13 -16.89
C LEU A 237 14.93 5.01 -17.91
N ASN A 238 13.76 4.90 -18.55
CA ASN A 238 13.49 3.90 -19.58
C ASN A 238 14.43 4.03 -20.79
N ILE A 239 14.66 5.26 -21.27
CA ILE A 239 15.58 5.52 -22.38
C ILE A 239 17.00 5.06 -22.03
N GLN A 240 17.49 5.43 -20.85
CA GLN A 240 18.85 5.14 -20.43
C GLN A 240 19.10 3.66 -20.13
N LEU A 241 18.08 2.94 -19.64
CA LEU A 241 18.17 1.50 -19.38
C LEU A 241 18.08 0.65 -20.65
N ARG A 242 17.28 1.07 -21.64
CA ARG A 242 17.05 0.31 -22.88
C ARG A 242 17.97 0.67 -24.04
N THR A 243 18.61 1.83 -24.02
CA THR A 243 19.61 2.18 -25.01
C THR A 243 20.93 1.47 -24.66
N PRO A 244 21.50 0.63 -25.53
CA PRO A 244 22.81 0.02 -25.28
C PRO A 244 23.84 1.15 -25.09
N ALA A 245 24.47 1.19 -23.92
CA ALA A 245 25.60 2.09 -23.71
C ALA A 245 26.68 1.71 -24.74
N HIS A 246 26.90 2.60 -25.72
CA HIS A 246 28.02 2.48 -26.63
C HIS A 246 29.28 2.38 -25.78
N ARG A 247 30.01 1.26 -25.90
CA ARG A 247 31.32 1.07 -25.27
C ARG A 247 32.17 2.30 -25.57
N ASP A 248 32.76 2.88 -24.53
CA ASP A 248 33.66 4.03 -24.64
C ASP A 248 34.72 3.80 -25.72
N ARG A 249 34.66 4.62 -26.77
CA ARG A 249 35.84 5.02 -27.53
C ARG A 249 35.90 6.54 -27.44
N PRO A 250 37.01 7.14 -26.97
CA PRO A 250 37.16 8.58 -27.03
C PRO A 250 37.35 8.97 -28.50
N ALA A 251 36.33 9.56 -29.11
CA ALA A 251 36.48 10.20 -30.40
C ALA A 251 36.86 11.67 -30.15
N GLU A 252 38.07 12.03 -30.56
CA GLU A 252 38.51 13.42 -30.69
C GLU A 252 37.51 14.25 -31.53
N PRO A 253 37.31 15.54 -31.21
CA PRO A 253 36.44 16.39 -32.00
C PRO A 253 37.12 16.76 -33.32
N PRO A 254 36.48 16.61 -34.49
CA PRO A 254 37.01 17.17 -35.71
C PRO A 254 36.85 18.69 -35.68
N ALA A 255 37.95 19.36 -36.03
CA ALA A 255 38.03 20.80 -36.19
C ALA A 255 37.17 21.31 -37.36
N GLY A 256 36.56 22.47 -37.16
CA GLY A 256 36.31 23.46 -38.21
C GLY A 256 35.06 23.26 -39.09
N ALA A 257 34.01 24.03 -38.82
CA ALA A 257 33.24 24.70 -39.87
C ALA A 257 32.40 25.85 -39.27
N THR A 258 32.84 27.07 -39.55
CA THR A 258 32.13 28.32 -39.30
C THR A 258 30.88 28.44 -40.17
N VAL A 259 29.67 28.57 -39.58
CA VAL A 259 28.52 29.21 -40.26
C VAL A 259 27.69 30.06 -39.30
N ARG A 260 27.86 31.38 -39.48
CA ARG A 260 26.93 32.52 -39.30
C ARG A 260 25.97 32.57 -38.10
N ARG A 261 26.31 33.51 -37.21
CA ARG A 261 25.40 34.27 -36.34
C ARG A 261 24.15 34.73 -37.10
N ASN A 262 22.98 34.38 -36.58
CA ASN A 262 21.79 35.20 -36.74
C ASN A 262 21.18 35.47 -35.35
N ARG A 263 21.46 36.67 -34.82
CA ARG A 263 20.82 37.20 -33.62
C ARG A 263 19.38 37.55 -33.97
N ARG A 264 18.43 36.73 -33.54
CA ARG A 264 17.07 37.19 -33.22
C ARG A 264 16.75 36.77 -31.79
N THR A 265 16.69 37.76 -30.92
CA THR A 265 16.27 37.67 -29.53
C THR A 265 14.83 37.18 -29.45
N ARG A 266 14.67 35.92 -29.06
CA ARG A 266 13.47 35.42 -28.39
C ARG A 266 13.99 34.49 -27.29
N ARG A 267 13.65 34.79 -26.02
CA ARG A 267 13.85 33.89 -24.87
C ARG A 267 13.11 32.57 -25.19
N GLN A 268 13.78 31.68 -25.90
CA GLN A 268 13.41 30.28 -25.98
C GLN A 268 14.10 29.62 -24.80
N SER A 269 13.28 29.18 -23.86
CA SER A 269 13.65 28.20 -22.84
C SER A 269 14.47 27.09 -23.51
N ALA A 270 15.76 27.04 -23.18
CA ALA A 270 16.66 25.98 -23.59
C ALA A 270 16.07 24.61 -23.21
N PRO A 271 16.27 23.56 -24.02
CA PRO A 271 15.72 22.23 -23.78
C PRO A 271 16.22 21.68 -22.42
N PRO A 272 15.47 20.77 -21.77
CA PRO A 272 15.87 20.22 -20.49
C PRO A 272 17.21 19.49 -20.60
N THR A 273 18.11 19.81 -19.67
CA THR A 273 19.47 19.28 -19.59
C THR A 273 19.42 17.85 -19.08
N ILE A 274 19.98 16.94 -19.88
CA ILE A 274 20.07 15.49 -19.72
C ILE A 274 20.97 15.15 -18.52
N TYR A 275 20.55 14.23 -17.63
CA TYR A 275 21.44 13.64 -16.60
C TYR A 275 21.47 12.11 -16.73
N ARG A 276 22.70 11.55 -16.71
CA ARG A 276 23.04 10.15 -16.99
C ARG A 276 23.04 9.33 -15.70
N LEU A 277 22.49 8.13 -15.72
CA LEU A 277 22.69 7.08 -14.73
C LEU A 277 24.20 6.83 -14.61
N GLU A 278 24.77 7.08 -13.43
CA GLU A 278 26.20 6.83 -13.21
C GLU A 278 26.44 5.35 -12.95
N GLN A 279 27.35 4.74 -13.71
CA GLN A 279 28.03 3.54 -13.25
C GLN A 279 28.99 3.95 -12.12
N PRO A 280 29.06 3.21 -11.00
CA PRO A 280 30.16 3.40 -10.07
C PRO A 280 31.48 3.16 -10.83
N PRO A 281 32.56 3.90 -10.51
CA PRO A 281 33.86 3.62 -11.10
C PRO A 281 34.21 2.16 -10.83
N ALA A 282 34.66 1.43 -11.87
CA ALA A 282 35.23 0.11 -11.69
C ALA A 282 36.32 0.17 -10.60
N PRO A 283 36.46 -0.84 -9.73
CA PRO A 283 37.59 -0.88 -8.82
C PRO A 283 38.86 -0.75 -9.67
N THR A 284 39.59 0.34 -9.46
CA THR A 284 40.91 0.51 -10.06
C THR A 284 41.73 -0.70 -9.63
N PRO A 285 42.35 -1.46 -10.55
CA PRO A 285 43.30 -2.47 -10.15
C PRO A 285 44.37 -1.74 -9.34
N HIS A 286 44.51 -2.09 -8.06
CA HIS A 286 45.57 -1.57 -7.22
C HIS A 286 46.89 -1.71 -7.99
N PRO A 287 47.70 -0.64 -8.14
CA PRO A 287 49.03 -0.80 -8.67
C PRO A 287 49.77 -1.78 -7.76
N ARG A 288 50.26 -2.87 -8.35
CA ARG A 288 51.11 -3.85 -7.68
C ARG A 288 52.24 -3.09 -6.99
N THR A 289 52.25 -3.12 -5.66
CA THR A 289 53.44 -2.76 -4.89
C THR A 289 54.55 -3.74 -5.30
N PRO A 290 55.78 -3.28 -5.59
CA PRO A 290 56.87 -4.19 -5.87
C PRO A 290 57.14 -5.06 -4.63
N GLU A 291 57.24 -6.36 -4.88
CA GLU A 291 57.64 -7.41 -3.95
C GLU A 291 58.96 -7.03 -3.24
N PRO A 292 59.02 -7.00 -1.90
CA PRO A 292 60.29 -7.06 -1.19
C PRO A 292 60.83 -8.49 -1.27
N ALA A 293 62.14 -8.61 -1.50
CA ALA A 293 62.84 -9.85 -1.72
C ALA A 293 62.69 -10.87 -0.58
N VAL A 294 62.60 -12.13 -0.99
CA VAL A 294 62.66 -13.36 -0.19
C VAL A 294 63.81 -13.30 0.81
N THR A 295 63.51 -13.50 2.09
CA THR A 295 64.43 -14.13 3.04
C THR A 295 63.63 -15.09 3.90
N GLU A 296 63.91 -16.37 3.74
CA GLU A 296 63.35 -17.49 4.52
C GLU A 296 64.34 -17.83 5.69
N PRO A 297 64.02 -18.74 6.64
CA PRO A 297 63.43 -18.42 7.94
C PRO A 297 64.31 -18.90 9.13
N THR A 298 63.98 -18.52 10.38
CA THR A 298 64.43 -19.25 11.58
C THR A 298 63.40 -19.10 12.73
N PRO A 299 63.08 -20.17 13.52
CA PRO A 299 61.90 -20.27 14.39
C PRO A 299 62.16 -19.88 15.88
N PRO A 300 61.15 -19.91 16.77
CA PRO A 300 61.05 -19.14 18.02
C PRO A 300 61.58 -19.92 19.25
N PRO A 301 61.58 -19.34 20.48
CA PRO A 301 60.46 -19.57 21.43
C PRO A 301 60.30 -18.40 22.47
N PRO A 302 59.70 -18.60 23.67
CA PRO A 302 58.30 -18.32 24.00
C PRO A 302 58.12 -17.16 25.01
N GLY A 303 56.85 -16.83 25.32
CA GLY A 303 56.44 -15.67 26.14
C GLY A 303 56.86 -15.69 27.61
N PRO A 304 56.43 -14.65 28.36
CA PRO A 304 55.48 -14.94 29.44
C PRO A 304 54.39 -13.88 29.67
N GLU A 305 53.24 -14.41 30.10
CA GLU A 305 52.38 -14.03 31.25
C GLU A 305 52.11 -12.56 31.62
N THR A 306 50.81 -12.30 31.78
CA THR A 306 50.17 -11.22 32.52
C THR A 306 50.66 -11.07 33.97
N PRO A 307 50.49 -9.89 34.57
CA PRO A 307 49.68 -9.87 35.79
C PRO A 307 48.73 -8.68 35.93
N ALA A 308 47.79 -8.87 36.86
CA ALA A 308 46.74 -7.98 37.33
C ALA A 308 47.21 -6.95 38.39
N GLU A 309 46.24 -6.24 38.97
CA GLU A 309 46.30 -5.25 40.08
C GLU A 309 46.65 -3.82 39.64
N GLY A 310 46.10 -2.72 40.16
CA GLY A 310 45.25 -2.42 41.32
C GLY A 310 45.44 -0.92 41.68
N GLY A 311 44.49 -0.31 42.40
CA GLY A 311 44.56 1.05 42.98
C GLY A 311 43.63 2.08 42.28
N ARG A 312 42.59 2.69 42.91
CA ARG A 312 42.57 3.67 44.05
C ARG A 312 43.60 4.80 43.82
N GLU A 313 43.26 6.09 43.76
CA GLU A 313 42.59 7.00 44.70
C GLU A 313 42.33 8.36 43.97
N ASP A 314 41.22 9.07 44.22
CA ASP A 314 41.15 10.35 44.99
C ASP A 314 41.60 11.61 44.17
N ALA A 315 41.06 12.82 44.22
CA ALA A 315 40.13 13.53 45.10
C ALA A 315 39.52 14.73 44.34
N GLY A 316 38.45 15.34 44.86
CA GLY A 316 38.22 16.79 44.73
C GLY A 316 36.80 17.25 44.34
N HIS A 317 35.90 17.28 45.32
CA HIS A 317 34.84 18.32 45.46
C HIS A 317 35.48 19.64 45.99
N PRO A 318 34.77 20.77 46.20
CA PRO A 318 33.32 21.07 46.07
C PRO A 318 33.05 22.41 45.34
N VAL A 319 31.78 22.81 45.16
CA VAL A 319 31.20 24.02 45.80
C VAL A 319 29.67 23.84 45.85
N GLU A 320 29.18 23.89 47.09
CA GLU A 320 27.80 23.97 47.53
C GLU A 320 27.18 25.33 47.16
N ASP A 321 25.89 25.39 46.86
CA ASP A 321 25.03 26.14 47.77
C ASP A 321 23.58 25.65 47.76
N GLU A 322 23.12 25.48 48.97
CA GLU A 322 21.88 24.92 49.48
C GLU A 322 20.98 26.14 49.79
N LEU A 323 19.65 26.15 49.65
CA LEU A 323 18.73 25.86 50.76
C LEU A 323 17.28 26.12 50.33
N THR A 324 16.50 25.04 50.39
CA THR A 324 15.18 24.88 51.04
C THR A 324 14.32 26.08 51.44
N GLY A 325 12.99 25.94 51.26
CA GLY A 325 12.01 26.66 52.07
C GLY A 325 10.55 26.49 51.65
N THR A 326 9.87 25.51 52.23
CA THR A 326 8.44 25.15 52.18
C THR A 326 7.50 26.25 52.71
N ALA A 327 6.27 26.40 52.16
CA ALA A 327 5.03 26.69 52.91
C ALA A 327 3.77 26.87 52.00
N GLU A 328 2.71 26.11 52.28
CA GLU A 328 1.28 26.51 52.18
C GLU A 328 0.79 26.93 53.61
N PRO A 329 -0.42 27.51 53.90
CA PRO A 329 -1.71 27.51 53.14
C PRO A 329 -2.65 28.77 53.21
N GLY A 330 -3.67 28.82 52.30
CA GLY A 330 -5.06 29.36 52.40
C GLY A 330 -5.36 30.87 52.63
N PRO A 331 -6.61 31.40 52.47
CA PRO A 331 -7.91 30.76 52.11
C PRO A 331 -8.83 31.52 51.07
N ASP A 332 -9.95 30.86 50.71
CA ASP A 332 -11.29 31.31 50.27
C ASP A 332 -11.53 32.25 49.07
N THR A 333 -12.30 31.77 48.07
CA THR A 333 -13.64 32.29 47.67
C THR A 333 -14.28 31.38 46.60
N GLU A 334 -15.44 30.80 46.91
CA GLU A 334 -16.35 30.06 46.01
C GLU A 334 -16.85 30.90 44.82
N PRO A 335 -17.26 30.25 43.72
CA PRO A 335 -18.70 30.34 43.41
C PRO A 335 -19.33 29.00 42.98
N ALA A 336 -20.41 28.67 43.69
CA ALA A 336 -21.67 28.09 43.23
C ALA A 336 -21.65 26.94 42.20
N ASP A 337 -21.83 25.76 42.76
CA ASP A 337 -22.34 24.52 42.20
C ASP A 337 -23.59 24.73 41.32
N SER A 338 -23.43 24.57 40.00
CA SER A 338 -24.53 24.21 39.10
C SER A 338 -24.33 22.73 38.79
N PRO A 339 -25.34 21.86 39.00
CA PRO A 339 -25.17 20.44 38.74
C PRO A 339 -24.76 20.24 37.27
N PRO A 340 -23.73 19.43 36.98
CA PRO A 340 -23.39 19.12 35.61
C PRO A 340 -24.63 18.50 34.97
N ALA A 341 -25.12 19.12 33.90
CA ALA A 341 -26.12 18.53 33.04
C ALA A 341 -25.69 17.07 32.76
N PRO A 342 -26.59 16.09 32.82
CA PRO A 342 -26.23 14.72 32.56
C PRO A 342 -25.49 14.69 31.22
N ALA A 343 -24.27 14.14 31.24
CA ALA A 343 -23.52 13.86 30.03
C ALA A 343 -24.51 13.25 29.02
N PRO A 344 -24.56 13.73 27.76
CA PRO A 344 -25.48 13.18 26.79
C PRO A 344 -25.21 11.69 26.73
N SER A 345 -26.15 10.91 27.30
CA SER A 345 -26.22 9.46 27.18
C SER A 345 -25.88 9.15 25.73
N GLU A 346 -24.88 8.28 25.50
CA GLU A 346 -24.53 7.78 24.17
C GLU A 346 -25.83 7.36 23.48
N ALA A 347 -26.36 8.27 22.66
CA ALA A 347 -27.62 8.05 22.01
C ALA A 347 -27.31 7.04 20.91
N ALA A 348 -27.81 5.83 21.07
CA ALA A 348 -27.72 4.81 20.03
C ALA A 348 -28.05 5.44 18.67
N PRO A 349 -27.31 5.10 17.60
CA PRO A 349 -27.46 5.74 16.31
C PRO A 349 -28.92 5.61 15.86
N ALA A 350 -29.54 6.74 15.56
CA ALA A 350 -30.96 6.79 15.24
C ALA A 350 -31.27 6.15 13.88
N LEU A 351 -30.29 6.09 12.97
CA LEU A 351 -30.39 5.44 11.67
C LEU A 351 -29.33 4.36 11.49
N THR A 352 -29.74 3.23 10.90
CA THR A 352 -28.84 2.17 10.43
C THR A 352 -29.03 1.98 8.93
N LEU A 353 -27.95 2.15 8.17
CA LEU A 353 -27.89 1.85 6.74
C LEU A 353 -27.24 0.49 6.57
N ARG A 354 -27.89 -0.38 5.79
CA ARG A 354 -27.30 -1.63 5.31
C ARG A 354 -27.04 -1.51 3.83
N VAL A 355 -25.78 -1.62 3.44
CA VAL A 355 -25.33 -1.51 2.05
C VAL A 355 -24.70 -2.80 1.54
N PHE A 356 -24.51 -3.86 2.34
CA PHE A 356 -24.23 -5.18 1.78
C PHE A 356 -25.53 -5.81 1.24
N GLY A 357 -25.68 -5.83 -0.07
CA GLY A 357 -26.94 -6.07 -0.80
C GLY A 357 -27.59 -4.76 -1.28
N PRO A 358 -28.91 -4.76 -1.54
CA PRO A 358 -29.62 -3.53 -1.89
C PRO A 358 -29.66 -2.60 -0.68
N THR A 359 -29.44 -1.30 -0.90
CA THR A 359 -29.44 -0.31 0.19
C THR A 359 -30.76 -0.32 0.97
N ARG A 360 -30.68 -0.65 2.26
CA ARG A 360 -31.82 -0.61 3.20
C ARG A 360 -31.55 0.36 4.34
N ILE A 361 -32.58 1.08 4.74
CA ILE A 361 -32.49 2.17 5.71
C ILE A 361 -33.47 1.89 6.82
N PHE A 362 -32.93 1.76 8.02
CA PHE A 362 -33.65 1.42 9.23
C PHE A 362 -33.58 2.58 10.21
N TRP A 363 -34.71 2.90 10.82
CA TRP A 363 -34.82 3.94 11.84
C TRP A 363 -35.25 3.33 13.16
N CYS A 364 -34.60 3.76 14.24
CA CYS A 364 -34.95 3.41 15.60
C CYS A 364 -35.40 4.69 16.33
N ALA A 365 -36.64 4.71 16.81
CA ALA A 365 -37.15 5.86 17.55
C ALA A 365 -36.47 5.96 18.92
N ARG A 366 -36.22 7.19 19.38
CA ARG A 366 -35.57 7.40 20.68
C ARG A 366 -36.40 6.80 21.80
N GLY A 367 -35.81 5.88 22.56
CA GLY A 367 -36.45 5.23 23.71
C GLY A 367 -37.20 3.93 23.39
N THR A 368 -37.18 3.46 22.14
CA THR A 368 -37.72 2.15 21.74
C THR A 368 -36.61 1.26 21.20
N ALA A 369 -36.71 -0.06 21.36
CA ALA A 369 -35.84 -1.03 20.70
C ALA A 369 -36.35 -1.44 19.30
N GLU A 370 -37.55 -0.99 18.93
CA GLU A 370 -38.19 -1.35 17.67
C GLU A 370 -37.56 -0.58 16.50
N THR A 371 -37.16 -1.34 15.48
CA THR A 371 -36.50 -0.80 14.28
C THR A 371 -37.46 -0.90 13.10
N VAL A 372 -37.72 0.23 12.44
CA VAL A 372 -38.64 0.31 11.30
C VAL A 372 -37.86 0.56 10.02
N GLU A 373 -38.16 -0.20 8.96
CA GLU A 373 -37.58 0.04 7.65
C GLU A 373 -38.27 1.24 6.96
N VAL A 374 -37.48 2.26 6.62
CA VAL A 374 -37.93 3.50 5.97
C VAL A 374 -37.49 3.60 4.51
N THR A 375 -36.83 2.58 3.97
CA THR A 375 -36.28 2.52 2.60
C THR A 375 -37.30 2.94 1.54
N ALA A 376 -38.53 2.41 1.61
CA ALA A 376 -39.58 2.65 0.62
C ALA A 376 -40.13 4.08 0.63
N GLN A 377 -39.93 4.82 1.72
CA GLN A 377 -40.40 6.20 1.88
C GLN A 377 -39.43 7.21 1.23
N LEU A 378 -38.24 6.75 0.86
CA LEU A 378 -37.20 7.57 0.24
C LEU A 378 -37.16 7.35 -1.28
N GLN A 379 -37.15 8.46 -2.01
CA GLN A 379 -37.05 8.44 -3.48
C GLN A 379 -35.71 7.79 -3.92
N PRO A 380 -35.66 7.13 -5.09
CA PRO A 380 -34.46 6.43 -5.56
C PRO A 380 -33.19 7.29 -5.53
N ARG A 381 -33.27 8.53 -6.02
CA ARG A 381 -32.16 9.48 -6.03
C ARG A 381 -31.66 9.89 -4.64
N ILE A 382 -32.55 9.86 -3.65
CA ILE A 382 -32.23 10.17 -2.25
C ILE A 382 -31.53 8.97 -1.61
N ARG A 383 -31.99 7.74 -1.91
CA ARG A 383 -31.30 6.52 -1.49
C ARG A 383 -29.90 6.45 -2.08
N GLU A 384 -29.76 6.69 -3.39
CA GLU A 384 -28.47 6.72 -4.08
C GLU A 384 -27.49 7.71 -3.44
N LEU A 385 -27.93 8.94 -3.14
CA LEU A 385 -27.11 9.92 -2.40
C LEU A 385 -26.69 9.41 -1.02
N LEU A 386 -27.58 8.74 -0.29
CA LEU A 386 -27.24 8.15 1.01
C LEU A 386 -26.24 7.01 0.86
N THR A 387 -26.40 6.13 -0.13
CA THR A 387 -25.48 5.04 -0.42
C THR A 387 -24.10 5.57 -0.77
N VAL A 388 -24.01 6.57 -1.65
CA VAL A 388 -22.74 7.24 -1.99
C VAL A 388 -22.08 7.78 -0.73
N LEU A 389 -22.79 8.53 0.11
CA LEU A 389 -22.21 9.07 1.34
C LEU A 389 -21.84 7.97 2.36
N ALA A 390 -22.58 6.86 2.40
CA ALA A 390 -22.29 5.72 3.25
C ALA A 390 -21.01 4.98 2.82
N LEU A 391 -20.74 4.91 1.51
CA LEU A 391 -19.52 4.30 0.97
C LEU A 391 -18.28 5.19 1.08
N HIS A 392 -18.45 6.48 1.41
CA HIS A 392 -17.37 7.45 1.58
C HIS A 392 -17.37 8.04 3.00
N PRO A 393 -16.92 7.28 4.02
CA PRO A 393 -16.91 7.71 5.42
C PRO A 393 -16.08 8.97 5.66
N GLU A 394 -15.05 9.25 4.87
CA GLU A 394 -14.25 10.48 4.99
C GLU A 394 -14.99 11.73 4.48
N GLY A 395 -16.07 11.54 3.73
CA GLY A 395 -16.86 12.60 3.11
C GLY A 395 -16.41 12.93 1.70
N LEU A 396 -17.27 13.67 1.00
CA LEU A 396 -17.09 14.04 -0.41
C LEU A 396 -17.24 15.53 -0.61
N SER A 397 -16.38 16.12 -1.44
CA SER A 397 -16.58 17.48 -1.90
C SER A 397 -17.84 17.59 -2.76
N ARG A 398 -18.34 18.82 -2.89
CA ARG A 398 -19.49 19.15 -3.76
C ARG A 398 -19.28 18.66 -5.21
N ALA A 399 -18.07 18.82 -5.75
CA ALA A 399 -17.75 18.42 -7.11
C ALA A 399 -17.76 16.89 -7.26
N GLN A 400 -17.20 16.16 -6.30
CA GLN A 400 -17.19 14.69 -6.30
C GLN A 400 -18.61 14.11 -6.21
N LEU A 401 -19.48 14.67 -5.35
CA LEU A 401 -20.88 14.23 -5.30
C LEU A 401 -21.60 14.47 -6.63
N ILE A 402 -21.30 15.57 -7.33
CA ILE A 402 -21.91 15.83 -8.63
C ILE A 402 -21.42 14.82 -9.67
N ASP A 403 -20.12 14.55 -9.69
CA ASP A 403 -19.48 13.58 -10.59
C ASP A 403 -20.01 12.16 -10.35
N MET A 404 -20.13 11.73 -9.09
CA MET A 404 -20.60 10.37 -8.74
C MET A 404 -22.09 10.15 -9.02
N LEU A 405 -22.95 11.14 -8.73
CA LEU A 405 -24.39 10.97 -8.91
C LEU A 405 -24.84 11.21 -10.36
N TRP A 406 -24.23 12.15 -11.08
CA TRP A 406 -24.68 12.53 -12.43
C TRP A 406 -23.72 12.09 -13.55
N GLY A 407 -22.54 11.56 -13.21
CA GLY A 407 -21.62 10.92 -14.15
C GLY A 407 -21.31 11.78 -15.37
N GLU A 408 -21.41 11.16 -16.56
CA GLU A 408 -21.16 11.82 -17.85
C GLU A 408 -22.24 12.82 -18.29
N ARG A 409 -23.37 12.91 -17.57
CA ARG A 409 -24.46 13.86 -17.88
C ARG A 409 -24.71 14.80 -16.70
N PRO A 410 -23.72 15.64 -16.34
CA PRO A 410 -23.91 16.61 -15.27
C PRO A 410 -24.98 17.64 -15.69
N PRO A 411 -25.85 18.09 -14.76
CA PRO A 411 -26.79 19.17 -15.06
C PRO A 411 -26.03 20.47 -15.31
N GLU A 412 -26.51 21.33 -16.22
CA GLU A 412 -25.93 22.67 -16.46
C GLU A 412 -25.75 23.48 -15.18
N ARG A 413 -26.61 23.27 -14.18
CA ARG A 413 -26.52 23.85 -12.83
C ARG A 413 -26.35 22.80 -11.73
N GLY A 414 -25.37 21.90 -11.86
CA GLY A 414 -25.12 20.79 -10.92
C GLY A 414 -25.13 21.18 -9.44
N THR A 415 -24.56 22.33 -9.08
CA THR A 415 -24.58 22.85 -7.70
C THR A 415 -25.99 23.10 -7.16
N SER A 416 -26.88 23.68 -7.96
CA SER A 416 -28.27 23.95 -7.54
C SER A 416 -29.06 22.65 -7.41
N THR A 417 -28.82 21.69 -8.33
CA THR A 417 -29.45 20.38 -8.30
C THR A 417 -29.03 19.58 -7.08
N LEU A 418 -27.74 19.59 -6.72
CA LEU A 418 -27.26 18.95 -5.49
C LEU A 418 -27.87 19.61 -4.25
N THR A 419 -27.91 20.93 -4.19
CA THR A 419 -28.51 21.65 -3.04
C THR A 419 -29.98 21.28 -2.86
N ASN A 420 -30.74 21.21 -3.96
CA ASN A 420 -32.12 20.75 -3.94
C ASN A 420 -32.26 19.28 -3.52
N THR A 421 -31.35 18.40 -3.97
CA THR A 421 -31.34 16.99 -3.59
C THR A 421 -31.05 16.81 -2.10
N LEU A 422 -30.08 17.56 -1.55
CA LEU A 422 -29.79 17.59 -0.12
C LEU A 422 -30.94 18.16 0.71
N SER A 423 -31.63 19.18 0.21
CA SER A 423 -32.84 19.71 0.85
C SER A 423 -33.96 18.66 0.90
N ARG A 424 -34.22 17.98 -0.23
CA ARG A 424 -35.20 16.89 -0.31
C ARG A 424 -34.83 15.69 0.56
N LEU A 425 -33.54 15.37 0.70
CA LEU A 425 -33.06 14.35 1.62
C LEU A 425 -33.48 14.69 3.05
N ARG A 426 -33.21 15.92 3.51
CA ARG A 426 -33.60 16.38 4.85
C ARG A 426 -35.11 16.30 5.07
N THR A 427 -35.91 16.79 4.12
CA THR A 427 -37.38 16.74 4.23
C THR A 427 -37.90 15.30 4.23
N SER A 428 -37.41 14.44 3.33
CA SER A 428 -37.89 13.05 3.21
C SER A 428 -37.57 12.25 4.47
N LEU A 429 -36.37 12.41 5.03
CA LEU A 429 -35.99 11.78 6.30
C LEU A 429 -36.75 12.35 7.48
N SER A 430 -36.96 13.67 7.54
CA SER A 430 -37.81 14.28 8.58
C SER A 430 -39.22 13.70 8.55
N THR A 431 -39.82 13.53 7.37
CA THR A 431 -41.14 12.91 7.24
C THR A 431 -41.12 11.44 7.65
N ALA A 432 -40.13 10.67 7.19
CA ALA A 432 -39.98 9.25 7.49
C ALA A 432 -39.73 8.95 8.99
N THR A 433 -39.14 9.90 9.72
CA THR A 433 -38.75 9.75 11.13
C THR A 433 -39.59 10.59 12.09
N GLY A 434 -40.71 11.15 11.63
CA GLY A 434 -41.59 11.98 12.46
C GLY A 434 -40.92 13.25 13.01
N GLY A 435 -39.92 13.79 12.31
CA GLY A 435 -39.18 14.99 12.68
C GLY A 435 -38.08 14.77 13.73
N GLN A 436 -37.82 13.52 14.14
CA GLN A 436 -36.82 13.22 15.17
C GLN A 436 -35.37 13.30 14.66
N ILE A 437 -35.16 13.25 13.33
CA ILE A 437 -33.84 13.37 12.72
C ILE A 437 -33.79 14.61 11.83
N THR A 438 -33.02 15.61 12.27
CA THR A 438 -32.84 16.88 11.57
C THR A 438 -31.40 17.10 11.09
N GLY A 439 -30.41 16.47 11.75
CA GLY A 439 -28.99 16.60 11.45
C GLY A 439 -28.33 15.26 11.11
N LEU A 440 -28.44 14.84 9.84
CA LEU A 440 -27.77 13.64 9.32
C LEU A 440 -26.35 13.91 8.81
N LEU A 441 -26.14 15.12 8.27
CA LEU A 441 -24.89 15.50 7.66
C LEU A 441 -24.07 16.34 8.64
N THR A 442 -22.79 16.00 8.78
CA THR A 442 -21.86 16.87 9.50
C THR A 442 -21.46 18.01 8.57
N ASP A 443 -21.49 19.24 9.08
CA ASP A 443 -21.11 20.44 8.32
C ASP A 443 -19.60 20.70 8.52
N ASP A 444 -18.77 19.98 7.77
CA ASP A 444 -17.49 20.54 7.37
C ASP A 444 -17.79 21.42 6.15
N ARG A 445 -17.43 22.71 6.21
CA ARG A 445 -17.65 23.68 5.11
C ARG A 445 -17.10 23.21 3.75
N THR A 446 -16.26 22.16 3.75
CA THR A 446 -15.59 21.63 2.56
C THR A 446 -16.09 20.26 2.09
N HIS A 447 -16.65 19.41 2.95
CA HIS A 447 -17.03 18.03 2.63
C HIS A 447 -18.39 17.64 3.21
N TYR A 448 -19.18 16.89 2.44
CA TYR A 448 -20.42 16.28 2.89
C TYR A 448 -20.16 14.88 3.40
N ARG A 449 -20.55 14.62 4.65
CA ARG A 449 -20.38 13.32 5.33
C ARG A 449 -21.58 13.00 6.22
N LEU A 450 -21.93 11.72 6.32
CA LEU A 450 -22.92 11.23 7.31
C LEU A 450 -22.34 11.30 8.73
N SER A 451 -23.13 11.78 9.69
CA SER A 451 -22.70 11.86 11.09
C SER A 451 -22.56 10.48 11.71
N ALA A 452 -21.34 10.11 12.12
CA ALA A 452 -21.06 8.86 12.81
C ALA A 452 -21.76 8.74 14.18
N THR A 453 -22.21 9.86 14.76
CA THR A 453 -22.98 9.84 16.01
C THR A 453 -24.45 9.47 15.80
N SER A 454 -24.98 9.74 14.60
CA SER A 454 -26.42 9.63 14.31
C SER A 454 -26.73 8.46 13.39
N VAL A 455 -25.72 7.97 12.66
CA VAL A 455 -25.84 6.98 11.61
C VAL A 455 -24.85 5.85 11.85
N ARG A 456 -25.33 4.62 11.72
CA ARG A 456 -24.50 3.42 11.62
C ARG A 456 -24.59 2.87 10.21
N VAL A 457 -23.47 2.39 9.67
CA VAL A 457 -23.41 1.76 8.35
C VAL A 457 -22.66 0.45 8.49
N ASP A 458 -23.24 -0.65 8.01
CA ASP A 458 -22.59 -1.98 8.01
C ASP A 458 -21.23 -1.98 7.27
N TYR A 459 -21.09 -1.17 6.21
CA TYR A 459 -19.81 -0.96 5.53
C TYR A 459 -18.74 -0.29 6.41
N TRP A 460 -19.13 0.58 7.35
CA TRP A 460 -18.18 1.18 8.29
C TRP A 460 -17.72 0.16 9.33
N ASP A 461 -18.66 -0.63 9.85
CA ASP A 461 -18.36 -1.75 10.75
C ASP A 461 -17.44 -2.77 10.04
N PHE A 462 -17.65 -3.00 8.74
CA PHE A 462 -16.81 -3.86 7.93
C PHE A 462 -15.39 -3.31 7.78
N ASN A 463 -15.24 -2.04 7.42
CA ASN A 463 -13.92 -1.41 7.30
C ASN A 463 -13.17 -1.39 8.64
N ALA A 464 -13.89 -1.17 9.75
CA ALA A 464 -13.34 -1.28 11.09
C ALA A 464 -12.85 -2.70 11.37
N ALA A 465 -13.64 -3.73 11.08
CA ALA A 465 -13.26 -5.14 11.25
C ALA A 465 -12.06 -5.54 10.38
N VAL A 466 -11.98 -5.05 9.14
CA VAL A 466 -10.80 -5.23 8.27
C VAL A 466 -9.57 -4.60 8.91
N ALA A 467 -9.68 -3.37 9.43
CA ALA A 467 -8.57 -2.69 10.07
C ALA A 467 -8.16 -3.36 11.40
N GLU A 468 -9.11 -3.85 12.20
CA GLU A 468 -8.86 -4.65 13.40
C GLU A 468 -8.10 -5.93 13.05
N ARG A 469 -8.54 -6.67 12.03
CA ARG A 469 -7.86 -7.88 11.55
C ARG A 469 -6.41 -7.61 11.14
N ARG A 470 -6.12 -6.46 10.55
CA ARG A 470 -4.75 -6.04 10.15
C ARG A 470 -3.86 -5.71 11.35
N ARG A 471 -4.46 -5.23 12.45
CA ARG A 471 -3.73 -4.85 13.67
C ARG A 471 -3.66 -5.97 14.72
N ALA A 472 -4.49 -7.01 14.58
CA ALA A 472 -4.55 -8.13 15.50
C ALA A 472 -3.18 -8.82 15.63
N GLU A 473 -2.72 -9.00 16.87
CA GLU A 473 -1.44 -9.66 17.17
C GLU A 473 -1.62 -11.14 17.53
N GLY A 474 -2.83 -11.53 17.91
CA GLY A 474 -3.19 -12.90 18.32
C GLY A 474 -4.22 -13.55 17.41
N ASP A 475 -4.16 -14.87 17.35
CA ASP A 475 -5.06 -15.71 16.57
C ASP A 475 -6.54 -15.53 16.95
N THR A 476 -6.84 -15.31 18.23
CA THR A 476 -8.21 -15.11 18.73
C THR A 476 -8.82 -13.81 18.19
N ASP A 477 -8.08 -12.70 18.28
CA ASP A 477 -8.53 -11.40 17.79
C ASP A 477 -8.65 -11.40 16.26
N GLN A 478 -7.69 -12.05 15.60
CA GLN A 478 -7.72 -12.21 14.14
C GLN A 478 -8.93 -13.05 13.69
N ALA A 479 -9.28 -14.10 14.45
CA ALA A 479 -10.48 -14.91 14.20
C ALA A 479 -11.77 -14.13 14.44
N ALA A 480 -11.85 -13.37 15.54
CA ALA A 480 -13.01 -12.54 15.84
C ALA A 480 -13.26 -11.48 14.75
N ALA A 481 -12.19 -10.78 14.33
CA ALA A 481 -12.28 -9.80 13.25
C ALA A 481 -12.63 -10.45 11.91
N ALA A 482 -12.00 -11.58 11.56
CA ALA A 482 -12.34 -12.32 10.33
C ALA A 482 -13.80 -12.78 10.30
N ARG A 483 -14.34 -13.23 11.44
CA ARG A 483 -15.75 -13.62 11.56
C ARG A 483 -16.68 -12.44 11.32
N ARG A 484 -16.39 -11.29 11.96
CA ARG A 484 -17.16 -10.05 11.79
C ARG A 484 -17.16 -9.57 10.34
N ILE A 485 -16.01 -9.64 9.64
CA ILE A 485 -15.92 -9.31 8.21
C ILE A 485 -16.87 -10.20 7.39
N ALA A 486 -16.82 -11.51 7.61
CA ALA A 486 -17.62 -12.47 6.85
C ALA A 486 -19.13 -12.39 7.16
N GLU A 487 -19.50 -12.08 8.41
CA GLU A 487 -20.90 -11.88 8.82
C GLU A 487 -21.51 -10.59 8.26
N LEU A 488 -20.69 -9.57 7.99
CA LEU A 488 -21.15 -8.30 7.42
C LEU A 488 -21.26 -8.37 5.89
N ALA A 489 -20.28 -8.98 5.21
CA ALA A 489 -20.19 -9.01 3.76
C ALA A 489 -20.83 -10.26 3.13
N THR A 490 -22.09 -10.54 3.45
CA THR A 490 -22.82 -11.72 2.96
C THR A 490 -23.38 -11.57 1.55
N SER A 491 -23.30 -10.38 0.96
CA SER A 491 -23.88 -10.04 -0.34
C SER A 491 -23.07 -8.95 -1.02
N GLU A 492 -23.27 -8.77 -2.32
CA GLU A 492 -22.59 -7.74 -3.10
C GLU A 492 -22.84 -6.34 -2.53
N LEU A 493 -21.78 -5.55 -2.38
CA LEU A 493 -21.86 -4.19 -1.85
C LEU A 493 -22.66 -3.28 -2.78
N ALA A 494 -23.68 -2.63 -2.22
CA ALA A 494 -24.56 -1.63 -2.82
C ALA A 494 -25.11 -2.10 -4.17
N SER A 495 -25.74 -3.27 -4.21
CA SER A 495 -26.20 -3.92 -5.45
C SER A 495 -27.26 -3.11 -6.23
N ASP A 496 -27.81 -2.06 -5.62
CA ASP A 496 -28.74 -1.12 -6.25
C ASP A 496 -28.04 0.00 -7.06
N LEU A 497 -26.73 0.14 -6.94
CA LEU A 497 -25.92 1.05 -7.75
C LEU A 497 -25.41 0.36 -9.02
N THR A 498 -25.40 1.07 -10.15
CA THR A 498 -24.91 0.54 -11.44
C THR A 498 -23.67 1.26 -11.96
N ASP A 499 -23.20 2.26 -11.24
CA ASP A 499 -22.08 3.11 -11.67
C ASP A 499 -20.74 2.40 -11.56
N THR A 500 -19.82 2.66 -12.49
CA THR A 500 -18.54 1.94 -12.58
C THR A 500 -17.60 2.20 -11.40
N TRP A 501 -17.76 3.30 -10.68
CA TRP A 501 -16.89 3.62 -9.54
C TRP A 501 -17.12 2.68 -8.34
N VAL A 502 -18.31 2.08 -8.21
CA VAL A 502 -18.60 1.18 -7.07
C VAL A 502 -17.93 -0.19 -7.25
N GLU A 503 -17.56 -0.57 -8.48
CA GLU A 503 -16.91 -1.85 -8.78
C GLU A 503 -15.60 -2.05 -8.02
N ALA A 504 -14.79 -1.00 -7.88
CA ALA A 504 -13.54 -1.07 -7.13
C ALA A 504 -13.80 -1.34 -5.63
N LEU A 505 -14.86 -0.75 -5.08
CA LEU A 505 -15.27 -0.97 -3.68
C LEU A 505 -15.86 -2.37 -3.49
N ARG A 506 -16.68 -2.84 -4.42
CA ARG A 506 -17.24 -4.21 -4.45
C ARG A 506 -16.13 -5.24 -4.46
N GLU A 507 -15.17 -5.12 -5.37
CA GLU A 507 -14.08 -6.07 -5.48
C GLU A 507 -13.17 -6.04 -4.24
N SER A 508 -12.90 -4.85 -3.68
CA SER A 508 -12.18 -4.74 -2.42
C SER A 508 -12.91 -5.44 -1.28
N ALA A 509 -14.21 -5.22 -1.11
CA ALA A 509 -15.01 -5.85 -0.07
C ALA A 509 -15.06 -7.37 -0.25
N ARG A 510 -15.30 -7.84 -1.49
CA ARG A 510 -15.33 -9.27 -1.86
C ARG A 510 -14.01 -9.95 -1.51
N ARG A 511 -12.86 -9.37 -1.88
CA ARG A 511 -11.53 -9.92 -1.56
C ARG A 511 -11.28 -10.01 -0.07
N ASN A 512 -11.60 -8.95 0.68
CA ASN A 512 -11.42 -8.93 2.13
C ASN A 512 -12.27 -10.01 2.82
N ALA A 513 -13.52 -10.21 2.37
CA ALA A 513 -14.41 -11.25 2.88
C ALA A 513 -13.90 -12.67 2.55
N LEU A 514 -13.51 -12.94 1.31
CA LEU A 514 -12.94 -14.23 0.90
C LEU A 514 -11.64 -14.55 1.66
N ASN A 515 -10.75 -13.58 1.81
CA ASN A 515 -9.52 -13.75 2.58
C ASN A 515 -9.80 -14.03 4.07
N ALA A 516 -10.87 -13.44 4.62
CA ALA A 516 -11.28 -13.69 6.01
C ALA A 516 -11.83 -15.12 6.18
N LEU A 517 -12.71 -15.55 5.27
CA LEU A 517 -13.28 -16.89 5.28
C LEU A 517 -12.23 -17.98 5.07
N SER A 518 -11.32 -17.80 4.11
CA SER A 518 -10.25 -18.77 3.86
C SER A 518 -9.30 -18.91 5.05
N TRP A 519 -9.01 -17.79 5.73
CA TRP A 519 -8.24 -17.80 6.98
C TRP A 519 -8.96 -18.58 8.09
N LEU A 520 -10.28 -18.39 8.26
CA LEU A 520 -11.08 -19.14 9.24
C LEU A 520 -11.16 -20.63 8.91
N ALA A 521 -11.24 -20.99 7.63
CA ALA A 521 -11.33 -22.37 7.17
C ALA A 521 -10.03 -23.16 7.39
N THR A 522 -8.89 -22.50 7.20
CA THR A 522 -7.56 -23.14 7.24
C THR A 522 -6.94 -23.19 8.63
N ARG A 523 -7.32 -22.29 9.55
CA ARG A 523 -6.77 -22.26 10.92
C ARG A 523 -7.54 -23.12 11.90
N ASN A 524 -6.81 -23.82 12.76
CA ASN A 524 -7.35 -24.57 13.90
C ASN A 524 -7.39 -23.71 15.17
N THR A 525 -8.04 -22.54 15.08
CA THR A 525 -8.28 -21.66 16.24
C THR A 525 -9.57 -22.06 16.96
N GLU A 526 -9.85 -21.46 18.13
CA GLU A 526 -11.13 -21.53 18.86
C GLU A 526 -12.27 -20.87 18.05
N ASN A 527 -12.55 -21.41 16.88
CA ASN A 527 -13.61 -20.96 16.01
C ASN A 527 -14.52 -22.15 15.68
N ASP A 528 -15.82 -21.89 15.63
CA ASP A 528 -16.82 -22.89 15.26
C ASP A 528 -16.69 -23.23 13.76
N PRO A 529 -16.19 -24.42 13.41
CA PRO A 529 -16.00 -24.80 12.01
C PRO A 529 -17.34 -24.92 11.27
N ARG A 530 -18.45 -25.20 11.96
CA ARG A 530 -19.78 -25.23 11.34
C ARG A 530 -20.29 -23.84 10.99
N ALA A 531 -20.05 -22.85 11.85
CA ALA A 531 -20.41 -21.47 11.55
C ALA A 531 -19.65 -20.97 10.30
N THR A 532 -18.35 -21.27 10.21
CA THR A 532 -17.56 -20.91 9.01
C THR A 532 -18.00 -21.67 7.75
N LEU A 533 -18.38 -22.94 7.89
CA LEU A 533 -18.95 -23.71 6.78
C LEU A 533 -20.23 -23.05 6.24
N GLY A 534 -21.17 -22.65 7.09
CA GLY A 534 -22.40 -21.97 6.66
C GLY A 534 -22.15 -20.63 5.95
N LEU A 535 -21.13 -19.87 6.39
CA LEU A 535 -20.74 -18.63 5.72
C LEU A 535 -20.08 -18.88 4.34
N LEU A 536 -19.31 -19.96 4.20
CA LEU A 536 -18.73 -20.37 2.92
C LEU A 536 -19.81 -20.91 1.96
N GLU A 537 -20.79 -21.66 2.45
CA GLU A 537 -21.94 -22.11 1.67
C GLU A 537 -22.75 -20.91 1.15
N THR A 538 -23.02 -19.92 2.01
CA THR A 538 -23.65 -18.65 1.61
C THR A 538 -22.82 -17.93 0.54
N THR A 539 -21.50 -17.87 0.72
CA THR A 539 -20.60 -17.27 -0.28
C THR A 539 -20.67 -18.03 -1.61
N ALA A 540 -20.73 -19.36 -1.60
CA ALA A 540 -20.81 -20.19 -2.79
C ALA A 540 -22.14 -20.02 -3.56
N GLU A 541 -23.22 -19.57 -2.90
CA GLU A 541 -24.45 -19.18 -3.59
C GLU A 541 -24.26 -17.89 -4.42
N SER A 542 -23.47 -16.94 -3.90
CA SER A 542 -23.21 -15.65 -4.54
C SER A 542 -22.05 -15.67 -5.55
N ASP A 543 -21.03 -16.50 -5.31
CA ASP A 543 -19.83 -16.67 -6.15
C ASP A 543 -19.63 -18.15 -6.51
N PRO A 544 -20.58 -18.75 -7.25
CA PRO A 544 -20.63 -20.20 -7.47
C PRO A 544 -19.45 -20.75 -8.28
N TYR A 545 -18.78 -19.91 -9.07
CA TYR A 545 -17.66 -20.32 -9.91
C TYR A 545 -16.29 -20.19 -9.23
N ASN A 546 -16.24 -19.65 -8.01
CA ASN A 546 -15.00 -19.47 -7.28
C ASN A 546 -14.56 -20.77 -6.60
N GLU A 547 -13.73 -21.52 -7.31
CA GLU A 547 -13.26 -22.83 -6.88
C GLU A 547 -12.54 -22.83 -5.52
N THR A 548 -11.90 -21.71 -5.12
CA THR A 548 -11.21 -21.61 -3.82
C THR A 548 -12.17 -21.72 -2.64
N VAL A 549 -13.37 -21.15 -2.76
CA VAL A 549 -14.45 -21.27 -1.77
C VAL A 549 -14.84 -22.73 -1.59
N TRP A 550 -15.02 -23.45 -2.71
CA TRP A 550 -15.35 -24.87 -2.68
C TRP A 550 -14.24 -25.74 -2.08
N GLN A 551 -12.97 -25.41 -2.33
CA GLN A 551 -11.85 -26.08 -1.69
C GLN A 551 -11.87 -25.90 -0.16
N ASP A 552 -12.21 -24.71 0.33
CA ASP A 552 -12.34 -24.44 1.76
C ASP A 552 -13.53 -25.17 2.40
N ILE A 553 -14.66 -25.26 1.69
CA ILE A 553 -15.82 -26.11 2.09
C ILE A 553 -15.39 -27.57 2.23
N LEU A 554 -14.64 -28.11 1.25
CA LEU A 554 -14.13 -29.48 1.30
C LEU A 554 -13.20 -29.71 2.49
N ARG A 555 -12.29 -28.77 2.78
CA ARG A 555 -11.39 -28.85 3.95
C ARG A 555 -12.20 -28.87 5.25
N LEU A 556 -13.24 -28.05 5.37
CA LEU A 556 -14.07 -27.99 6.57
C LEU A 556 -14.91 -29.25 6.78
N HIS A 557 -15.55 -29.80 5.73
CA HIS A 557 -16.24 -31.09 5.87
C HIS A 557 -15.29 -32.21 6.32
N ALA A 558 -14.07 -32.25 5.79
CA ALA A 558 -13.08 -33.24 6.23
C ALA A 558 -12.68 -33.05 7.69
N ARG A 559 -12.49 -31.80 8.14
CA ARG A 559 -12.20 -31.47 9.54
C ARG A 559 -13.35 -31.82 10.49
N LEU A 560 -14.60 -31.71 10.02
CA LEU A 560 -15.80 -32.10 10.76
C LEU A 560 -16.08 -33.61 10.72
N GLY A 561 -15.31 -34.40 9.96
CA GLY A 561 -15.52 -35.85 9.78
C GLY A 561 -16.70 -36.19 8.85
N GLU A 562 -17.21 -35.22 8.11
CA GLU A 562 -18.38 -35.35 7.23
C GLU A 562 -17.99 -35.87 5.83
N TYR A 563 -17.29 -37.01 5.77
CA TYR A 563 -16.71 -37.52 4.51
C TYR A 563 -17.75 -37.80 3.42
N ALA A 564 -18.98 -38.15 3.79
CA ALA A 564 -20.09 -38.32 2.85
C ALA A 564 -20.45 -37.01 2.12
N ALA A 565 -20.21 -35.85 2.75
CA ALA A 565 -20.43 -34.54 2.15
C ALA A 565 -19.37 -34.23 1.08
N LEU A 566 -18.13 -34.66 1.24
CA LEU A 566 -17.04 -34.41 0.29
C LEU A 566 -17.39 -34.82 -1.15
N ALA A 567 -18.00 -36.00 -1.33
CA ALA A 567 -18.40 -36.47 -2.64
C ALA A 567 -19.53 -35.60 -3.24
N ARG A 568 -20.52 -35.22 -2.42
CA ARG A 568 -21.64 -34.37 -2.86
C ARG A 568 -21.16 -32.97 -3.24
N THR A 569 -20.33 -32.35 -2.41
CA THR A 569 -19.76 -31.01 -2.65
C THR A 569 -18.90 -31.01 -3.91
N TYR A 570 -18.05 -32.02 -4.12
CA TYR A 570 -17.26 -32.13 -5.34
C TYR A 570 -18.12 -32.32 -6.60
N SER A 571 -19.17 -33.14 -6.54
CA SER A 571 -20.14 -33.30 -7.63
C SER A 571 -20.90 -32.01 -7.92
N LEU A 572 -21.29 -31.26 -6.88
CA LEU A 572 -21.95 -29.97 -7.01
C LEU A 572 -21.03 -28.97 -7.73
N LEU A 573 -19.80 -28.78 -7.23
CA LEU A 573 -18.78 -27.94 -7.88
C LEU A 573 -18.57 -28.31 -9.35
N THR A 574 -18.43 -29.62 -9.64
CA THR A 574 -18.21 -30.10 -11.01
C THR A 574 -19.36 -29.72 -11.93
N ARG A 575 -20.60 -29.85 -11.47
CA ARG A 575 -21.79 -29.45 -12.22
C ARG A 575 -21.83 -27.94 -12.42
N THR A 576 -21.56 -27.16 -11.38
CA THR A 576 -21.55 -25.69 -11.42
C THR A 576 -20.50 -25.16 -12.38
N LEU A 577 -19.27 -25.67 -12.36
CA LEU A 577 -18.23 -25.27 -13.33
C LEU A 577 -18.57 -25.67 -14.76
N ALA A 578 -19.28 -26.77 -14.96
CA ALA A 578 -19.72 -27.20 -16.29
C ALA A 578 -20.71 -26.21 -16.94
N GLU A 579 -21.44 -25.41 -16.14
CA GLU A 579 -22.35 -24.36 -16.66
C GLU A 579 -21.58 -23.27 -17.44
N ILE A 580 -20.31 -23.03 -17.08
CA ILE A 580 -19.41 -22.11 -17.80
C ILE A 580 -18.40 -22.83 -18.70
N GLY A 581 -18.63 -24.12 -18.98
CA GLY A 581 -17.75 -24.95 -19.82
C GLY A 581 -16.39 -25.27 -19.19
N GLN A 582 -16.25 -25.14 -17.87
CA GLN A 582 -15.03 -25.43 -17.13
C GLN A 582 -15.11 -26.77 -16.40
N THR A 583 -13.97 -27.27 -15.97
CA THR A 583 -13.87 -28.48 -15.13
C THR A 583 -13.04 -28.18 -13.89
N PRO A 584 -13.18 -28.95 -12.78
CA PRO A 584 -12.40 -28.72 -11.58
C PRO A 584 -10.89 -28.76 -11.85
N SER A 585 -10.18 -27.79 -11.27
CA SER A 585 -8.73 -27.64 -11.44
C SER A 585 -7.96 -28.88 -10.95
N PRO A 586 -6.72 -29.07 -11.44
CA PRO A 586 -5.83 -30.11 -10.92
C PRO A 586 -5.69 -30.05 -9.39
N GLU A 587 -5.63 -28.85 -8.82
CA GLU A 587 -5.51 -28.59 -7.39
C GLU A 587 -6.72 -29.14 -6.62
N THR A 588 -7.95 -28.85 -7.07
CA THR A 588 -9.16 -29.38 -6.43
C THR A 588 -9.27 -30.90 -6.55
N ARG A 589 -8.88 -31.45 -7.71
CA ARG A 589 -8.80 -32.91 -7.92
C ARG A 589 -7.78 -33.57 -7.01
N GLN A 590 -6.63 -32.93 -6.79
CA GLN A 590 -5.63 -33.43 -5.86
C GLN A 590 -6.12 -33.34 -4.42
N LEU A 591 -6.75 -32.22 -4.03
CA LEU A 591 -7.30 -32.01 -2.69
C LEU A 591 -8.33 -33.10 -2.33
N ILE A 592 -9.34 -33.34 -3.18
CA ILE A 592 -10.37 -34.35 -2.89
C ILE A 592 -9.77 -35.76 -2.78
N ASN A 593 -8.76 -36.08 -3.60
CA ASN A 593 -8.06 -37.36 -3.53
C ASN A 593 -7.25 -37.51 -2.24
N GLN A 594 -6.61 -36.45 -1.78
CA GLN A 594 -5.88 -36.44 -0.51
C GLN A 594 -6.85 -36.63 0.67
N LEU A 595 -7.93 -35.83 0.74
CA LEU A 595 -8.91 -35.90 1.83
C LEU A 595 -9.57 -37.28 1.93
N ARG A 596 -9.81 -37.96 0.80
CA ARG A 596 -10.32 -39.34 0.78
C ARG A 596 -9.31 -40.37 1.26
N ARG A 597 -8.01 -40.18 0.98
CA ARG A 597 -6.94 -41.12 1.38
C ARG A 597 -6.59 -41.04 2.85
N THR A 598 -6.68 -39.88 3.47
CA THR A 598 -6.42 -39.70 4.92
C THR A 598 -7.47 -40.41 5.81
N THR A 599 -8.45 -41.08 5.21
CA THR A 599 -9.55 -41.80 5.88
C THR A 599 -9.38 -43.34 5.78
N GLN A 600 -8.46 -43.84 4.95
CA GLN A 600 -8.07 -45.26 4.91
C GLN A 600 -6.85 -45.48 5.81
#